data_AF-A0A525KVU7-F1
#
_entry.id   AF-A0A525KVU7-F1
#
_cell.length_a   1.000
_cell.length_b   1.000
_cell.length_c   1.000
_cell.angle_alpha   90.00
_cell.angle_beta   90.00
_cell.angle_gamma   90.00
#
_symmetry.space_group_name_H-M   'P 1'
#
loop_
_entity.id
_entity.type
_entity.pdbx_description
1 polymer ?
#
loop_
_entity_poly.entity_id
_entity_poly.type
_entity_poly.pdbx_seq_one_letter_code
_entity_poly.pdbx_strand_id
1 'polypeptide(L)' 'MMTTERFWVVGGEYSCVAFKTLKTGVPEVLGPYETRDQARDAWRRISDRTRSCATARYAIATEQLTLPN' A
#
# COMPACT_ATOMS: atom_id res chain seq x y z
N MET A 1 -11.14 -6.24 -24.28
CA MET A 1 -10.25 -5.47 -23.39
C MET A 1 -9.70 -6.45 -22.37
N MET A 2 -8.38 -6.65 -22.30
CA MET A 2 -7.77 -7.44 -21.23
C MET A 2 -7.55 -6.50 -20.04
N THR A 3 -8.31 -6.69 -18.96
CA THR A 3 -8.11 -5.97 -17.70
C THR A 3 -7.26 -6.83 -16.78
N THR A 4 -6.04 -6.39 -16.47
CA THR A 4 -5.22 -7.07 -15.44
C THR A 4 -5.31 -6.27 -14.16
N GLU A 5 -5.72 -6.91 -13.07
CA GLU A 5 -5.76 -6.31 -11.73
C GLU A 5 -4.49 -6.68 -10.98
N ARG A 6 -3.80 -5.67 -10.45
CA ARG A 6 -2.64 -5.84 -9.57
C ARG A 6 -2.90 -5.14 -8.25
N PHE A 7 -2.46 -5.75 -7.17
CA PHE A 7 -2.63 -5.20 -5.83
C PHE A 7 -1.30 -4.73 -5.29
N TRP A 8 -1.31 -3.60 -4.62
CA TRP A 8 -0.14 -2.97 -4.05
C TRP A 8 -0.44 -2.61 -2.61
N VAL A 9 0.56 -2.65 -1.73
CA VAL A 9 0.46 -2.06 -0.40
C VAL A 9 1.33 -0.82 -0.39
N VAL A 10 0.71 0.33 -0.18
CA VAL A 10 1.37 1.64 -0.21
C VAL A 10 1.20 2.33 1.13
N GLY A 11 2.25 2.96 1.64
CA GLY A 11 2.18 3.64 2.93
C GLY A 11 3.51 4.16 3.41
N GLY A 12 3.60 4.36 4.72
CA GLY A 12 4.83 4.78 5.39
C GLY A 12 4.54 5.55 6.68
N GLU A 13 5.59 6.13 7.24
CA GLU A 13 5.49 7.02 8.40
C GLU A 13 5.16 8.45 7.95
N TYR A 14 4.09 9.00 8.51
CA TYR A 14 3.67 10.37 8.27
C TYR A 14 4.24 11.32 9.33
N SER A 15 4.31 12.61 9.01
CA SER A 15 4.74 13.63 9.96
C SER A 15 3.75 13.82 11.11
N CYS A 16 2.49 13.46 10.89
CA CYS A 16 1.41 13.59 11.86
C CYS A 16 0.29 12.58 11.58
N VAL A 17 -0.59 12.40 12.57
CA VAL A 17 -1.79 11.56 12.48
C VAL A 17 -2.86 12.07 11.50
N ALA A 18 -2.63 13.23 10.85
CA ALA A 18 -3.47 13.69 9.75
C ALA A 18 -3.12 13.02 8.41
N PHE A 19 -2.00 12.27 8.35
CA PHE A 19 -1.57 11.49 7.18
C PHE A 19 -1.45 12.31 5.88
N LYS A 20 -1.05 13.58 5.99
CA LYS A 20 -0.92 14.49 4.82
C LYS A 20 0.48 14.51 4.22
N THR A 21 1.50 14.32 5.05
CA THR A 21 2.90 14.45 4.64
C THR A 21 3.68 13.25 5.14
N LEU A 22 4.40 12.58 4.23
CA LEU A 22 5.31 11.51 4.60
C LEU A 22 6.57 12.09 5.22
N LYS A 23 7.02 11.48 6.32
CA LYS A 23 8.18 11.96 7.08
C LYS A 23 9.47 11.84 6.27
N THR A 24 9.62 10.76 5.49
CA THR A 24 10.77 10.48 4.62
C THR A 24 10.60 11.04 3.20
N GLY A 25 9.44 11.65 2.89
CA GLY A 25 9.09 12.16 1.57
C GLY A 25 8.77 11.10 0.51
N VAL A 26 9.09 9.82 0.75
CA VAL A 26 8.86 8.72 -0.20
C VAL A 26 7.96 7.66 0.44
N PRO A 27 6.86 7.26 -0.22
CA PRO A 27 6.02 6.16 0.26
C PRO A 27 6.74 4.82 0.07
N GLU A 28 6.59 3.94 1.04
CA GLU A 28 6.90 2.53 0.89
C GLU A 28 5.84 1.86 0.03
N VAL A 29 6.30 1.06 -0.93
CA VAL A 29 5.44 0.32 -1.86
C VAL A 29 5.85 -1.15 -1.83
N LEU A 30 4.90 -2.03 -1.55
CA LEU A 30 5.07 -3.48 -1.58
C LEU A 30 4.15 -4.08 -2.64
N GLY A 31 4.71 -4.93 -3.51
CA GLY A 31 3.99 -5.54 -4.62
C GLY A 31 4.83 -5.51 -5.90
N PRO A 32 4.22 -5.81 -7.06
CA PRO A 32 2.79 -6.11 -7.26
C PRO A 32 2.40 -7.49 -6.73
N TYR A 33 1.19 -7.60 -6.18
CA TYR A 33 0.55 -8.86 -5.82
C TYR A 33 -0.54 -9.20 -6.83
N GLU A 34 -0.65 -10.47 -7.18
CA GLU A 34 -1.65 -10.96 -8.14
C GLU A 34 -3.04 -11.09 -7.50
N THR A 35 -3.11 -11.20 -6.17
CA THR A 35 -4.36 -11.40 -5.45
C THR A 35 -4.49 -10.45 -4.28
N ARG A 36 -5.73 -10.06 -3.98
CA ARG A 36 -6.04 -9.20 -2.84
C ARG A 36 -5.67 -9.83 -1.50
N ASP A 37 -5.76 -11.16 -1.37
CA ASP A 37 -5.36 -11.87 -0.15
C ASP A 37 -3.84 -11.77 0.11
N GLN A 38 -3.01 -11.92 -0.92
CA GLN A 38 -1.56 -11.71 -0.78
C GLN A 38 -1.24 -10.28 -0.34
N ALA A 39 -1.88 -9.28 -0.94
CA ALA A 39 -1.72 -7.89 -0.53
C ALA A 39 -2.24 -7.64 0.91
N ARG A 40 -3.34 -8.28 1.31
CA ARG A 40 -3.88 -8.21 2.67
C ARG A 40 -2.90 -8.80 3.69
N ASP A 41 -2.27 -9.92 3.38
CA ASP A 41 -1.28 -10.53 4.26
C ASP A 41 -0.04 -9.67 4.41
N ALA A 42 0.46 -9.08 3.32
CA ALA A 42 1.56 -8.12 3.36
C ALA A 42 1.18 -6.88 4.19
N TRP A 43 0.01 -6.31 3.94
CA TRP A 43 -0.53 -5.17 4.70
C TRP A 43 -0.66 -5.47 6.19
N ARG A 44 -1.17 -6.66 6.55
CA ARG A 44 -1.31 -7.10 7.93
C ARG A 44 0.06 -7.19 8.62
N ARG A 45 1.05 -7.79 7.95
CA ARG A 45 2.42 -7.94 8.49
C ARG A 45 3.08 -6.59 8.74
N ILE A 46 2.99 -5.64 7.79
CA ILE A 46 3.61 -4.32 7.95
C ILE A 46 2.87 -3.46 8.98
N SER A 47 1.54 -3.55 9.03
CA SER A 47 0.73 -2.83 10.03
C SER A 47 0.99 -3.34 11.45
N ASP A 48 1.20 -4.65 11.62
CA ASP A 48 1.55 -5.22 12.93
C ASP A 48 2.95 -4.79 13.38
N ARG A 49 3.93 -4.83 12.47
CA ARG A 49 5.30 -4.33 12.73
C ARG A 49 5.33 -2.85 13.10
N THR A 50 4.46 -2.05 12.50
CA THR A 50 4.39 -0.59 12.70
C THR A 50 3.29 -0.17 13.68
N ARG A 51 2.68 -1.12 14.39
CA ARG A 51 1.56 -0.90 15.32
C ARG A 51 1.85 0.13 16.41
N SER A 52 3.09 0.19 16.88
CA SER A 52 3.53 1.17 17.88
C SER A 52 3.65 2.59 17.34
N CYS A 53 3.71 2.76 16.02
CA CYS A 53 3.85 4.05 15.35
C CYS A 53 2.47 4.57 14.94
N ALA A 54 1.87 5.44 15.76
CA ALA A 54 0.55 6.04 15.47
C ALA A 54 0.52 6.87 14.16
N THR A 55 1.69 7.30 13.69
CA THR A 55 1.85 8.04 12.44
C THR A 55 2.14 7.13 11.24
N ALA A 56 2.32 5.82 11.43
CA ALA A 56 2.51 4.88 10.33
C ALA A 56 1.15 4.40 9.81
N ARG A 57 0.94 4.49 8.50
CA ARG A 57 -0.27 4.00 7.87
C ARG A 57 0.05 3.37 6.53
N TYR A 58 -0.51 2.19 6.30
CA TYR A 58 -0.44 1.47 5.03
C TYR A 58 -1.84 1.21 4.51
N ALA A 59 -2.01 1.23 3.21
CA ALA A 59 -3.26 0.99 2.50
C ALA A 59 -3.03 0.05 1.31
N ILE A 60 -4.06 -0.71 0.94
CA ILE A 60 -4.02 -1.57 -0.24
C ILE A 60 -4.56 -0.78 -1.42
N ALA A 61 -3.73 -0.55 -2.43
CA ALA A 61 -4.11 0.05 -3.71
C ALA A 61 -4.38 -1.04 -4.74
N THR A 62 -5.37 -0.81 -5.59
CA THR A 62 -5.67 -1.70 -6.73
C THR A 62 -5.32 -0.95 -8.01
N GLU A 63 -4.50 -1.56 -8.85
CA GLU A 63 -4.11 -1.07 -10.15
C GLU A 63 -4.86 -1.88 -11.21
N GLN A 64 -5.76 -1.22 -11.94
CA GLN A 64 -6.49 -1.83 -13.05
C GLN A 64 -5.82 -1.42 -14.36
N LEU A 65 -5.01 -2.32 -14.90
CA LEU A 65 -4.33 -2.08 -16.17
C LEU A 65 -5.31 -2.37 -17.32
N THR A 66 -5.73 -1.30 -18.02
CA THR A 66 -6.54 -1.41 -19.24
C THR A 66 -5.66 -1.05 -20.42
N LEU A 67 -5.22 -2.04 -21.20
CA LEU A 67 -4.44 -1.82 -22.41
C LEU A 67 -5.38 -1.54 -23.59
N PRO A 68 -5.25 -0.40 -24.31
CA PRO A 68 -5.91 -0.20 -25.58
C PRO A 68 -5.31 -1.15 -26.64
N ASN A 69 -6.17 -1.64 -27.53
CA ASN A 69 -5.84 -2.59 -28.59
C ASN A 69 -5.24 -1.88 -29.82
#